data_AF-X0VLW8-F1
#
_entry.id   AF-X0VLW8-F1
#
_cell.length_a   1.000
_cell.length_b   1.000
_cell.length_c   1.000
_cell.angle_alpha   90.00
_cell.angle_beta   90.00
_cell.angle_gamma   90.00
#
_symmetry.space_group_name_H-M   'P 1'
#
loop_
_entity.id
_entity.type
_entity.pdbx_description
1 polymer ?
#
loop_
_entity_poly.entity_id
_entity_poly.type
_entity_poly.pdbx_seq_one_letter_code
_entity_poly.pdbx_strand_id
1 'polypeptide(L)'
;MNIAFRVDASTDIGVGHLIRCLALSEELTKKPHSCFFVSKIENDDLIGKIEKNNVHFQINPNATLREDVETLVKFSNENNIDWIITDHYGTNAEYIKKIKENNFNVLAIDDNAQIHYFSDIVLNQNIGSEKLKYSAEKHTKFLIGPKYAIIRDQLLVKDSKAEKNE
;
A
#
# COMPACT_ATOMS: atom_id res chain seq x y z
N MET A 1 -3.62 5.32 -14.93
CA MET A 1 -2.91 4.13 -14.42
C MET A 1 -3.86 3.38 -13.51
N ASN A 2 -3.80 2.05 -13.55
CA ASN A 2 -4.55 1.19 -12.67
C ASN A 2 -3.62 0.71 -11.56
N ILE A 3 -4.04 0.85 -10.30
CA ILE A 3 -3.22 0.65 -9.12
C ILE A 3 -3.92 -0.35 -8.21
N ALA A 4 -3.28 -1.48 -7.92
CA ALA A 4 -3.79 -2.47 -6.98
C ALA A 4 -3.12 -2.29 -5.61
N PHE A 5 -3.93 -2.25 -4.56
CA PHE A 5 -3.50 -2.27 -3.17
C PHE A 5 -3.67 -3.69 -2.64
N ARG A 6 -2.56 -4.37 -2.36
CA ARG A 6 -2.56 -5.62 -1.61
C ARG A 6 -2.43 -5.30 -0.13
N VAL A 7 -3.54 -5.33 0.58
CA VAL A 7 -3.64 -4.96 2.00
C VAL A 7 -4.59 -5.91 2.71
N ASP A 8 -4.29 -6.26 3.96
CA ASP A 8 -5.17 -7.06 4.82
C ASP A 8 -5.58 -6.23 6.04
N ALA A 9 -6.77 -6.51 6.56
CA ALA A 9 -7.25 -5.96 7.82
C ALA A 9 -8.20 -6.94 8.52
N SER A 10 -8.09 -7.01 9.84
CA SER A 10 -9.02 -7.75 10.69
C SER A 10 -9.05 -7.11 12.07
N THR A 11 -9.93 -7.57 12.95
CA THR A 11 -9.93 -7.17 14.35
C THR A 11 -8.64 -7.53 15.08
N ASP A 12 -7.96 -8.59 14.64
CA ASP A 12 -6.77 -9.14 15.31
C ASP A 12 -5.49 -8.45 14.84
N ILE A 13 -5.35 -8.21 13.53
CA ILE A 13 -4.17 -7.52 12.96
C ILE A 13 -4.33 -5.99 12.97
N GLY A 14 -5.53 -5.50 13.27
CA GLY A 14 -5.88 -4.10 13.22
C GLY A 14 -6.23 -3.60 11.81
N VAL A 15 -6.59 -2.32 11.74
CA VAL A 15 -7.07 -1.66 10.50
C VAL A 15 -6.10 -0.60 9.98
N GLY A 16 -4.94 -0.43 10.62
CA GLY A 16 -3.98 0.64 10.32
C GLY A 16 -3.54 0.67 8.86
N HIS A 17 -3.12 -0.49 8.33
CA HIS A 17 -2.69 -0.61 6.93
C HIS A 17 -3.82 -0.28 5.96
N LEU A 18 -5.04 -0.78 6.22
CA LEU A 18 -6.20 -0.47 5.38
C LEU A 18 -6.51 1.03 5.38
N ILE A 19 -6.53 1.68 6.54
CA ILE A 19 -6.81 3.11 6.63
C ILE A 19 -5.73 3.94 5.91
N ARG A 20 -4.45 3.55 6.03
CA ARG A 20 -3.34 4.18 5.31
C ARG A 20 -3.47 4.00 3.78
N CYS A 21 -3.79 2.79 3.33
CA CYS A 21 -4.02 2.52 1.90
C CYS A 21 -5.23 3.27 1.35
N LEU A 22 -6.33 3.39 2.11
CA LEU A 22 -7.48 4.19 1.72
C LEU A 22 -7.14 5.68 1.60
N ALA A 23 -6.34 6.22 2.54
CA ALA A 23 -5.87 7.60 2.46
C ALA A 23 -5.03 7.85 1.20
N LEU A 24 -4.13 6.91 0.89
CA LEU A 24 -3.30 7.00 -0.31
C LEU A 24 -4.13 6.87 -1.60
N SER A 25 -5.15 5.99 -1.63
CA SER A 25 -6.03 5.87 -2.80
C SER A 25 -6.91 7.11 -3.00
N GLU A 26 -7.40 7.73 -1.92
CA GLU A 26 -8.10 9.02 -1.96
C GLU A 26 -7.22 10.11 -2.64
N GLU A 27 -5.93 10.19 -2.33
CA GLU A 27 -5.02 11.12 -3.02
C GLU A 27 -4.75 10.75 -4.49
N LEU A 28 -4.55 9.47 -4.79
CA LEU A 28 -4.25 9.00 -6.15
C LEU A 28 -5.43 9.22 -7.10
N THR A 29 -6.65 9.03 -6.62
CA THR A 29 -7.90 9.23 -7.38
C THR A 29 -8.24 10.70 -7.65
N LYS A 30 -7.54 11.67 -7.01
CA LYS A 30 -7.59 13.09 -7.42
C LYS A 30 -6.94 13.31 -8.80
N LYS A 31 -6.18 12.34 -9.29
CA LYS A 31 -5.62 12.25 -10.64
C LYS A 31 -6.34 11.14 -11.43
N PRO A 32 -6.14 11.02 -12.75
CA PRO A 32 -6.75 9.94 -13.55
C PRO A 32 -6.09 8.58 -13.26
N HIS A 33 -6.29 8.08 -12.04
CA HIS A 33 -5.86 6.78 -11.56
C HIS A 33 -7.07 6.00 -11.04
N SER A 34 -7.11 4.72 -11.36
CA SER A 34 -8.12 3.78 -10.87
C SER A 34 -7.50 2.92 -9.78
N CYS A 35 -8.14 2.83 -8.63
CA CYS A 35 -7.64 2.09 -7.48
C CYS A 35 -8.47 0.82 -7.23
N PHE A 36 -7.77 -0.29 -7.03
CA PHE A 36 -8.32 -1.61 -6.77
C PHE A 36 -7.75 -2.11 -5.45
N PHE A 37 -8.57 -2.73 -4.62
CA PHE A 37 -8.14 -3.32 -3.35
C PHE A 37 -8.26 -4.82 -3.43
N VAL A 38 -7.16 -5.50 -3.17
CA VAL A 38 -7.04 -6.95 -3.19
C VAL A 38 -6.68 -7.40 -1.78
N SER A 39 -7.59 -8.09 -1.10
CA SER A 39 -7.45 -8.33 0.34
C SER A 39 -7.98 -9.68 0.84
N LYS A 40 -7.59 -10.05 2.05
CA LYS A 40 -8.22 -11.07 2.89
C LYS A 40 -8.98 -10.41 4.04
N ILE A 41 -10.00 -9.62 3.71
CA ILE A 41 -10.86 -8.94 4.69
C ILE A 41 -12.21 -9.64 4.68
N GLU A 42 -12.65 -10.19 5.80
CA GLU A 42 -13.96 -10.86 5.90
C GLU A 42 -15.05 -9.99 6.53
N ASN A 43 -14.66 -8.83 7.07
CA ASN A 43 -15.58 -7.93 7.75
C ASN A 43 -16.26 -6.97 6.76
N ASP A 44 -17.58 -7.08 6.62
CA ASP A 44 -18.39 -6.27 5.70
C ASP A 44 -18.28 -4.75 5.94
N ASP A 45 -18.14 -4.30 7.19
CA ASP A 45 -17.97 -2.87 7.48
C ASP A 45 -16.63 -2.33 6.94
N LEU A 46 -15.58 -3.15 6.95
CA LEU A 46 -14.29 -2.81 6.36
C LEU A 46 -14.33 -2.84 4.83
N ILE A 47 -15.02 -3.83 4.25
CA ILE A 47 -15.23 -3.92 2.80
C ILE A 47 -16.03 -2.70 2.32
N GLY A 48 -17.10 -2.32 3.03
CA GLY A 48 -17.91 -1.16 2.70
C GLY A 48 -17.12 0.16 2.70
N LYS A 49 -16.03 0.26 3.48
CA LYS A 49 -15.13 1.44 3.42
C LYS A 49 -14.33 1.49 2.12
N ILE A 50 -13.97 0.34 1.55
CA ILE A 50 -13.24 0.22 0.29
C ILE A 50 -14.16 0.56 -0.88
N GLU A 51 -15.31 -0.11 -0.95
CA GLU A 51 -16.24 -0.06 -2.09
C GLU A 51 -16.89 1.30 -2.31
N LYS A 52 -16.86 2.17 -1.28
CA LYS A 52 -17.38 3.53 -1.40
C LYS A 52 -16.79 4.30 -2.59
N ASN A 53 -15.52 4.07 -2.91
CA ASN A 53 -14.80 4.79 -3.97
C ASN A 53 -13.88 3.90 -4.84
N ASN A 54 -13.75 2.61 -4.52
CA ASN A 54 -12.77 1.73 -5.14
C ASN A 54 -13.40 0.38 -5.52
N VAL A 55 -12.70 -0.40 -6.34
CA VAL A 55 -13.08 -1.79 -6.63
C VAL A 55 -12.43 -2.71 -5.60
N HIS A 56 -13.21 -3.61 -5.01
CA HIS A 56 -12.72 -4.62 -4.07
C HIS A 56 -12.68 -6.01 -4.71
N PHE A 57 -11.61 -6.76 -4.44
CA PHE A 57 -11.48 -8.17 -4.79
C PHE A 57 -10.97 -8.95 -3.59
N GLN A 58 -11.72 -10.01 -3.24
CA GLN A 58 -11.40 -10.86 -2.12
C GLN A 58 -10.50 -12.02 -2.55
N ILE A 59 -9.32 -12.14 -1.93
CA ILE A 59 -8.50 -13.36 -1.99
C ILE A 59 -9.06 -14.37 -0.99
N ASN A 60 -8.94 -15.65 -1.31
CA ASN A 60 -9.23 -16.72 -0.35
C ASN A 60 -8.46 -16.47 0.97
N PRO A 61 -9.15 -16.31 2.12
CA PRO A 61 -8.51 -16.05 3.41
C PRO A 61 -7.47 -17.12 3.79
N ASN A 62 -7.70 -18.36 3.36
CA ASN A 62 -6.82 -19.51 3.63
C ASN A 62 -5.72 -19.70 2.57
N ALA A 63 -5.61 -18.81 1.59
CA ALA A 63 -4.58 -18.89 0.56
C ALA A 63 -3.18 -18.81 1.18
N THR A 64 -2.31 -19.75 0.79
CA THR A 64 -0.87 -19.67 1.02
C THR A 64 -0.29 -18.42 0.36
N LEU A 65 0.92 -18.01 0.75
CA LEU A 65 1.60 -16.88 0.12
C LEU A 65 1.77 -17.06 -1.40
N ARG A 66 1.94 -18.31 -1.85
CA ARG A 66 2.06 -18.62 -3.28
C ARG A 66 0.73 -18.38 -4.00
N GLU A 67 -0.36 -18.93 -3.48
CA GLU A 67 -1.70 -18.77 -4.06
C GLU A 67 -2.16 -17.30 -4.03
N ASP A 68 -1.76 -16.55 -3.00
CA ASP A 68 -1.99 -15.11 -2.88
C ASP A 68 -1.33 -14.36 -4.05
N VAL A 69 -0.03 -14.60 -4.30
CA VAL A 69 0.67 -13.99 -5.45
C VAL A 69 0.04 -14.43 -6.78
N GLU A 70 -0.24 -15.71 -6.97
CA GLU A 70 -0.85 -16.22 -8.22
C GLU A 70 -2.21 -15.55 -8.48
N THR A 71 -3.04 -15.42 -7.46
CA THR A 71 -4.34 -14.74 -7.54
C THR A 71 -4.18 -13.25 -7.82
N LEU A 72 -3.27 -12.57 -7.11
CA LEU A 72 -2.98 -11.16 -7.29
C LEU A 72 -2.48 -10.86 -8.71
N VAL A 73 -1.56 -11.68 -9.23
CA VAL A 73 -1.02 -11.54 -10.58
C VAL A 73 -2.11 -11.76 -11.63
N LYS A 74 -2.93 -12.81 -11.47
CA LYS A 74 -4.05 -13.07 -12.38
C LYS A 74 -5.01 -11.90 -12.43
N PHE A 75 -5.49 -11.46 -11.26
CA PHE A 75 -6.35 -10.29 -11.12
C PHE A 75 -5.72 -9.04 -11.75
N SER A 76 -4.42 -8.84 -11.51
CA SER A 76 -3.68 -7.67 -11.99
C SER A 76 -3.59 -7.64 -13.51
N ASN A 77 -3.37 -8.78 -14.16
CA ASN A 77 -3.37 -8.88 -15.62
C ASN A 77 -4.76 -8.64 -16.20
N GLU A 78 -5.81 -9.23 -15.62
CA GLU A 78 -7.20 -9.08 -16.09
C GLU A 78 -7.69 -7.62 -16.00
N ASN A 79 -7.18 -6.86 -15.02
CA ASN A 79 -7.55 -5.45 -14.79
C ASN A 79 -6.52 -4.44 -15.32
N ASN A 80 -5.51 -4.89 -16.09
CA ASN A 80 -4.44 -4.05 -16.63
C ASN A 80 -3.77 -3.18 -15.56
N ILE A 81 -3.41 -3.76 -14.41
CA ILE A 81 -2.75 -3.07 -13.30
C ILE A 81 -1.31 -2.69 -13.69
N ASP A 82 -0.96 -1.43 -13.48
CA ASP A 82 0.39 -0.89 -13.73
C ASP A 82 1.29 -0.96 -12.47
N TRP A 83 0.67 -0.78 -11.30
CA TRP A 83 1.33 -0.67 -10.00
C TRP A 83 0.65 -1.53 -8.94
N ILE A 84 1.45 -2.25 -8.17
CA ILE A 84 1.02 -2.97 -6.97
C ILE A 84 1.62 -2.27 -5.74
N ILE A 85 0.76 -1.80 -4.86
CA ILE A 85 1.11 -1.26 -3.55
C ILE A 85 0.87 -2.35 -2.52
N THR A 86 1.91 -2.79 -1.82
CA THR A 86 1.80 -3.84 -0.79
C THR A 86 1.99 -3.26 0.61
N ASP A 87 1.02 -3.50 1.49
CA ASP A 87 0.99 -3.05 2.89
C ASP A 87 0.30 -4.09 3.76
N HIS A 88 0.98 -5.22 4.01
CA HIS A 88 0.46 -6.27 4.88
C HIS A 88 1.59 -6.99 5.62
N TYR A 89 1.29 -7.52 6.81
CA TYR A 89 2.28 -8.16 7.69
C TYR A 89 3.01 -9.36 7.07
N GLY A 90 2.44 -9.97 6.03
CA GLY A 90 3.04 -11.11 5.32
C GLY A 90 4.01 -10.72 4.20
N THR A 91 4.20 -9.43 3.91
CA THR A 91 5.12 -8.98 2.86
C THR A 91 6.56 -9.34 3.25
N ASN A 92 7.19 -10.20 2.45
CA ASN A 92 8.60 -10.54 2.59
C ASN A 92 9.34 -10.38 1.24
N ALA A 93 10.67 -10.53 1.27
CA ALA A 93 11.51 -10.35 0.09
C ALA A 93 11.10 -11.28 -1.08
N GLU A 94 10.79 -12.54 -0.79
CA GLU A 94 10.37 -13.53 -1.81
C GLU A 94 9.01 -13.17 -2.41
N TYR A 95 8.07 -12.69 -1.61
CA TYR A 95 6.75 -12.26 -2.05
C TYR A 95 6.85 -11.09 -3.03
N ILE A 96 7.61 -10.03 -2.67
CA ILE A 96 7.84 -8.88 -3.55
C ILE A 96 8.53 -9.33 -4.85
N LYS A 97 9.54 -10.21 -4.74
CA LYS A 97 10.27 -10.73 -5.90
C LYS A 97 9.35 -11.43 -6.89
N LYS A 98 8.47 -12.33 -6.42
CA LYS A 98 7.53 -13.06 -7.28
C LYS A 98 6.55 -12.14 -7.99
N ILE A 99 6.12 -11.05 -7.34
CA ILE A 99 5.30 -10.03 -8.00
C ILE A 99 6.10 -9.33 -9.10
N LYS A 100 7.34 -8.91 -8.81
CA LYS A 100 8.23 -8.24 -9.77
C LYS A 100 8.57 -9.09 -11.00
N GLU A 101 8.70 -10.41 -10.83
CA GLU A 101 8.93 -11.35 -11.94
C GLU A 101 7.78 -11.36 -12.97
N ASN A 102 6.62 -10.79 -12.63
CA ASN A 102 5.48 -10.61 -13.52
C ASN A 102 5.38 -9.20 -14.14
N ASN A 103 6.48 -8.45 -14.16
CA ASN A 103 6.61 -7.13 -14.79
C ASN A 103 5.74 -5.99 -14.22
N PHE A 104 5.24 -6.14 -12.99
CA PHE A 104 4.57 -5.04 -12.30
C PHE A 104 5.58 -4.05 -11.71
N ASN A 105 5.18 -2.78 -11.61
CA ASN A 105 5.85 -1.85 -10.70
C ASN A 105 5.33 -2.10 -9.28
N VAL A 106 6.23 -2.12 -8.29
CA VAL A 106 5.88 -2.40 -6.91
C VAL A 106 6.31 -1.26 -6.01
N LEU A 107 5.38 -0.79 -5.18
CA LEU A 107 5.66 0.06 -4.03
C LEU A 107 5.41 -0.77 -2.77
N ALA A 108 6.45 -0.98 -1.97
CA ALA A 108 6.35 -1.62 -0.67
C ALA A 108 6.24 -0.56 0.42
N ILE A 109 5.16 -0.60 1.20
CA ILE A 109 5.06 0.16 2.43
C ILE A 109 5.70 -0.68 3.53
N ASP A 110 6.63 -0.07 4.27
CA ASP A 110 7.42 -0.75 5.28
C ASP A 110 7.57 0.12 6.52
N ASP A 111 7.64 -0.53 7.68
CA ASP A 111 7.81 0.15 8.95
C ASP A 111 9.20 -0.10 9.59
N ASN A 112 9.89 -1.21 9.27
CA ASN A 112 11.00 -1.75 10.08
C ASN A 112 12.33 -1.99 9.34
N ALA A 113 12.38 -1.93 8.01
CA ALA A 113 13.56 -2.16 7.17
C ALA A 113 14.23 -3.54 7.35
N GLN A 114 13.45 -4.61 7.55
CA GLN A 114 13.99 -5.93 7.93
C GLN A 114 14.19 -6.93 6.78
N ILE A 115 13.82 -6.56 5.56
CA ILE A 115 13.90 -7.44 4.39
C ILE A 115 14.80 -6.86 3.29
N HIS A 116 15.12 -7.69 2.29
CA HIS A 116 15.68 -7.20 1.04
C HIS A 116 14.55 -6.79 0.08
N TYR A 117 14.57 -5.56 -0.41
CA TYR A 117 13.52 -5.02 -1.27
C TYR A 117 13.87 -5.18 -2.76
N PHE A 118 13.01 -5.93 -3.46
CA PHE A 118 13.00 -5.99 -4.92
C PHE A 118 12.06 -4.95 -5.56
N SER A 119 11.35 -4.16 -4.74
CA SER A 119 10.36 -3.20 -5.19
C SER A 119 11.00 -1.98 -5.86
N ASP A 120 10.26 -1.33 -6.76
CA ASP A 120 10.70 -0.10 -7.42
C ASP A 120 10.70 1.08 -6.43
N ILE A 121 9.79 1.06 -5.46
CA ILE A 121 9.72 2.05 -4.38
C ILE A 121 9.60 1.35 -3.03
N VAL A 122 10.32 1.87 -2.04
CA VAL A 122 10.08 1.60 -0.61
C VAL A 122 9.61 2.88 0.05
N LEU A 123 8.45 2.83 0.70
CA LEU A 123 7.90 3.92 1.49
C LEU A 123 7.95 3.55 2.97
N ASN A 124 8.75 4.28 3.74
CA ASN A 124 8.75 4.19 5.20
C ASN A 124 8.57 5.60 5.78
N GLN A 125 7.35 5.89 6.19
CA GLN A 125 6.94 7.21 6.69
C GLN A 125 7.34 7.48 8.14
N ASN A 126 7.81 6.47 8.88
CA ASN A 126 7.91 6.55 10.34
C ASN A 126 9.02 7.49 10.78
N ILE A 127 8.83 8.14 11.93
CA ILE A 127 9.89 8.94 12.57
C ILE A 127 11.05 8.01 12.91
N GLY A 128 12.27 8.40 12.52
CA GLY A 128 13.48 7.61 12.75
C GLY A 128 13.78 6.57 11.66
N SER A 129 12.89 6.38 10.68
CA SER A 129 13.10 5.49 9.53
C SER A 129 14.35 5.82 8.71
N GLU A 130 14.77 7.09 8.70
CA GLU A 130 16.00 7.57 8.05
C GLU A 130 17.28 6.98 8.67
N LYS A 131 17.21 6.49 9.91
CA LYS A 131 18.34 5.86 10.61
C LYS A 131 18.42 4.35 10.38
N LEU A 132 17.39 3.76 9.76
CA LEU A 132 17.36 2.33 9.47
C LEU A 132 18.28 2.00 8.28
N LYS A 133 18.71 0.74 8.22
CA LYS A 133 19.52 0.23 7.12
C LYS A 133 18.65 -0.56 6.15
N TYR A 134 18.47 -0.03 4.95
CA TYR A 134 17.69 -0.70 3.91
C TYR A 134 18.61 -1.54 3.03
N SER A 135 18.17 -2.76 2.73
CA SER A 135 18.81 -3.65 1.77
C SER A 135 17.89 -3.73 0.56
N ALA A 136 18.32 -3.31 -0.63
CA ALA A 136 17.46 -3.28 -1.81
C ALA A 136 18.23 -3.40 -3.11
N GLU A 137 17.49 -3.59 -4.20
CA GLU A 137 18.00 -3.54 -5.56
C GLU A 137 18.47 -2.13 -5.94
N LYS A 138 19.41 -2.05 -6.89
CA LYS A 138 20.01 -0.75 -7.30
C LYS A 138 19.00 0.23 -7.89
N HIS A 139 17.89 -0.28 -8.44
CA HIS A 139 16.86 0.54 -9.06
C HIS A 139 15.82 1.06 -8.04
N THR A 140 15.80 0.50 -6.83
CA THR A 140 14.83 0.85 -5.79
C THR A 140 14.99 2.30 -5.36
N LYS A 141 13.88 3.04 -5.39
CA LYS A 141 13.79 4.40 -4.87
C LYS A 141 13.24 4.39 -3.45
N PHE A 142 13.71 5.33 -2.65
CA PHE A 142 13.38 5.40 -1.22
C PHE A 142 12.59 6.66 -0.91
N LEU A 143 11.40 6.50 -0.35
CA LEU A 143 10.55 7.55 0.20
C LEU A 143 10.56 7.38 1.73
N ILE A 144 11.55 7.97 2.39
CA ILE A 144 11.83 7.74 3.82
C ILE A 144 11.63 8.99 4.66
N GLY A 145 11.05 8.82 5.84
CA GLY A 145 10.83 9.84 6.84
C GLY A 145 9.45 10.48 6.81
N PRO A 146 9.13 11.28 7.84
CA PRO A 146 7.78 11.84 8.06
C PRO A 146 7.31 12.81 6.97
N LYS A 147 8.22 13.28 6.10
CA LYS A 147 7.84 14.08 4.92
C LYS A 147 7.01 13.31 3.89
N TYR A 148 7.00 11.98 3.97
CA TYR A 148 6.16 11.10 3.15
C TYR A 148 5.00 10.48 3.94
N ALA A 149 4.66 11.06 5.09
CA ALA A 149 3.53 10.59 5.89
C ALA A 149 2.23 10.62 5.07
N ILE A 150 1.58 9.46 5.01
CA ILE A 150 0.24 9.33 4.48
C ILE A 150 -0.74 9.76 5.57
N ILE A 151 -1.35 10.92 5.37
CA ILE A 151 -2.29 11.54 6.32
C ILE A 151 -3.61 11.71 5.59
N ARG A 152 -4.71 11.30 6.23
CA ARG A 152 -6.06 11.53 5.70
C ARG A 152 -6.39 13.00 5.67
N ASP A 153 -7.09 13.45 4.64
CA ASP A 153 -7.54 14.84 4.48
C ASP A 153 -8.22 15.40 5.74
N GLN A 154 -9.00 14.58 6.46
CA GLN A 154 -9.70 14.99 7.69
C GLN A 154 -8.75 15.39 8.84
N LEU A 155 -7.52 14.90 8.83
CA LEU A 155 -6.49 15.20 9.83
C LEU A 155 -5.57 16.34 9.40
N LEU A 156 -5.61 16.73 8.11
CA LEU A 156 -4.93 17.91 7.59
C LEU A 156 -5.73 19.16 7.95
N VAL A 157 -5.72 19.52 9.24
CA VAL A 157 -6.21 20.83 9.67
C VAL A 157 -5.24 21.87 9.10
N LYS A 158 -5.66 22.61 8.08
CA LYS A 158 -4.99 23.85 7.72
C LYS A 158 -5.24 24.82 8.86
N ASP A 159 -4.19 25.19 9.59
CA ASP A 159 -4.20 26.41 10.40
C ASP A 159 -4.34 27.62 9.46
N SER A 160 -5.55 27.86 8.96
CA SER A 160 -5.91 29.14 8.38
C SER A 160 -6.15 30.12 9.54
N LYS A 161 -5.07 30.56 10.19
CA LYS A 161 -4.93 31.77 11.02
C LYS A 161 -3.48 31.95 11.50
N ALA A 162 -2.62 32.33 10.57
CA ALA A 162 -1.43 33.12 10.87
C ALA A 162 -1.35 34.28 9.87
N GLU A 163 -2.46 35.01 9.72
CA GLU A 163 -2.42 36.32 9.08
C GLU A 163 -1.77 37.31 10.05
N LYS A 164 -0.53 37.65 9.71
CA LYS A 164 0.17 38.92 9.94
C LYS A 164 -0.56 39.92 10.84
N ASN A 165 -0.08 40.04 12.08
CA ASN A 165 -0.02 41.32 12.77
C ASN A 165 1.44 41.58 13.10
N GLU A 166 2.09 42.36 12.24
CA GLU A 166 3.14 43.35 12.54
C GLU A 166 3.44 44.17 11.28
#